data_AF-A0AAJ2D5C4-F1
#
_entry.id   AF-A0AAJ2D5C4-F1
#
_cell.length_a   1.000
_cell.length_b   1.000
_cell.length_c   1.000
_cell.angle_alpha   90.00
_cell.angle_beta   90.00
_cell.angle_gamma   90.00
#
_symmetry.space_group_name_H-M   'P 1'
#
loop_
_entity.id
_entity.type
_entity.pdbx_description
1 polymer ?
#
loop_
_entity_poly.entity_id
_entity_poly.type
_entity_poly.pdbx_seq_one_letter_code
_entity_poly.pdbx_strand_id
1 'polypeptide(L)'
;MSKNGKVISIINMKGGVGKTALSVGISSFLSEKKDEKVLLIDSDPQFNATQAFIDPEDYLKSEKTIFKLFKPQTELHQSFVMPKREELVTKINKNLDILMGDLNLVLVNKSSDSGLIKRLKRFITKNNLRNYYN
;
A
#
# COMPACT_ATOMS: atom_id res chain seq x y z
N MET A 1 -5.10 25.48 -9.25
CA MET A 1 -4.32 24.24 -9.29
C MET A 1 -4.96 23.26 -8.32
N SER A 2 -5.37 22.05 -8.73
CA SER A 2 -5.80 21.05 -7.74
C SER A 2 -4.58 20.72 -6.88
N LYS A 3 -4.66 20.98 -5.58
CA LYS A 3 -3.67 20.42 -4.66
C LYS A 3 -3.90 18.90 -4.70
N ASN A 4 -2.82 18.16 -4.96
CA ASN A 4 -2.80 16.71 -4.94
C ASN A 4 -1.89 16.26 -3.79
N GLY A 5 -2.28 15.21 -3.09
CA GLY A 5 -1.50 14.54 -2.07
C GLY A 5 -0.06 14.30 -2.52
N LYS A 6 0.85 14.64 -1.62
CA LYS A 6 2.30 14.48 -1.85
C LYS A 6 2.68 13.02 -1.72
N VAL A 7 3.52 12.56 -2.63
CA VAL A 7 4.06 11.19 -2.61
C VAL A 7 5.47 11.25 -2.04
N ILE A 8 5.70 10.52 -0.97
CA ILE A 8 7.01 10.38 -0.33
C ILE A 8 7.35 8.88 -0.35
N SER A 9 8.52 8.54 -0.89
CA SER A 9 9.01 7.16 -0.95
C SER A 9 10.28 7.03 -0.11
N ILE A 10 10.27 6.12 0.85
CA ILE A 10 11.44 5.85 1.71
C ILE A 10 12.16 4.62 1.17
N ILE A 11 13.32 4.84 0.55
CA ILE A 11 14.11 3.81 -0.12
C ILE A 11 15.51 3.77 0.49
N ASN A 12 16.01 2.57 0.77
CA ASN A 12 17.38 2.35 1.24
C ASN A 12 17.82 0.94 0.79
N MET A 13 18.92 0.88 0.04
CA MET A 13 19.49 -0.35 -0.54
C MET A 13 20.29 -1.19 0.46
N LYS A 14 20.56 -0.68 1.68
CA LYS A 14 21.21 -1.43 2.75
C LYS A 14 20.18 -2.15 3.62
N GLY A 15 20.51 -3.36 4.08
CA GLY A 15 19.70 -4.11 5.03
C GLY A 15 19.53 -3.35 6.35
N GLY A 16 18.31 -3.38 6.91
CA GLY A 16 17.97 -2.71 8.17
C GLY A 16 16.53 -2.19 8.20
N VAL A 17 15.91 -2.23 9.38
CA VAL A 17 14.48 -1.89 9.62
C VAL A 17 14.19 -0.39 9.68
N GLY A 18 15.22 0.47 9.62
CA GLY A 18 15.08 1.92 9.76
C GLY A 18 14.13 2.56 8.72
N LYS A 19 14.03 1.99 7.51
CA LYS A 19 13.06 2.45 6.50
C LYS A 19 11.62 2.32 6.97
N THR A 20 11.27 1.14 7.49
CA THR A 20 9.93 0.82 7.95
C THR A 20 9.61 1.65 9.19
N ALA A 21 10.51 1.67 10.17
CA ALA A 21 10.34 2.45 11.39
C ALA A 21 10.12 3.94 11.08
N LEU A 22 10.89 4.51 10.15
CA LEU A 22 10.72 5.89 9.71
C LEU A 22 9.38 6.10 8.97
N SER A 23 8.98 5.17 8.10
CA SER A 23 7.71 5.25 7.36
C SER A 23 6.52 5.23 8.32
N VAL A 24 6.52 4.30 9.27
CA VAL A 24 5.51 4.18 10.34
C VAL A 24 5.49 5.46 11.16
N GLY A 25 6.64 5.88 11.72
CA GLY A 25 6.73 7.06 12.57
C GLY A 25 6.29 8.37 11.89
N ILE A 26 6.71 8.60 10.63
CA ILE A 26 6.28 9.77 9.86
C ILE A 26 4.77 9.72 9.61
N SER A 27 4.22 8.57 9.23
CA SER A 27 2.79 8.44 8.96
C SER A 27 1.94 8.68 10.21
N SER A 28 2.31 8.10 11.36
CA SER A 28 1.66 8.36 12.65
C SER A 28 1.75 9.83 13.03
N PHE A 29 2.94 10.43 12.97
CA PHE A 29 3.14 11.83 13.32
C PHE A 29 2.30 12.79 12.46
N LEU A 30 2.29 12.60 11.14
CA LEU A 30 1.48 13.42 10.24
C LEU A 30 -0.02 13.26 10.56
N SER A 31 -0.48 12.03 10.77
CA SER A 31 -1.89 11.77 11.04
C SER A 31 -2.37 12.29 12.40
N GLU A 32 -1.57 12.13 13.46
CA GLU A 32 -1.97 12.40 14.85
C GLU A 32 -1.57 13.80 15.32
N LYS A 33 -0.41 14.30 14.89
CA LYS A 33 0.15 15.58 15.36
C LYS A 33 -0.05 16.72 14.37
N LYS A 34 -0.30 16.41 13.10
CA LYS A 34 -0.56 17.42 12.06
C LYS A 34 -1.99 17.37 11.50
N ASP A 35 -2.81 16.40 11.92
CA ASP A 35 -4.18 16.17 11.43
C ASP A 35 -4.24 16.00 9.90
N GLU A 36 -3.14 15.51 9.30
CA GLU A 36 -3.01 15.32 7.85
C GLU A 36 -3.53 13.95 7.44
N LYS A 37 -4.24 13.86 6.30
CA LYS A 37 -4.71 12.57 5.75
C LYS A 37 -3.56 11.83 5.08
N VAL A 38 -3.23 10.66 5.59
CA VAL A 38 -2.09 9.85 5.15
C VAL A 38 -2.57 8.48 4.68
N LEU A 39 -2.05 8.04 3.54
CA LEU A 39 -2.07 6.64 3.11
C LEU A 39 -0.65 6.10 3.17
N LEU A 40 -0.40 5.17 4.09
CA LEU A 40 0.83 4.38 4.10
C LEU A 40 0.69 3.21 3.13
N ILE A 41 1.65 3.03 2.22
CA ILE A 41 1.67 1.89 1.29
C ILE A 41 2.86 1.01 1.66
N ASP A 42 2.59 -0.21 2.13
CA ASP A 42 3.61 -1.19 2.46
C ASP A 42 3.89 -2.08 1.25
N SER A 43 4.92 -1.72 0.48
CA SER A 43 5.33 -2.47 -0.71
C SER A 43 6.53 -3.40 -0.46
N ASP A 44 6.91 -3.61 0.80
CA ASP A 44 7.98 -4.54 1.18
C ASP A 44 7.37 -5.94 1.39
N PRO A 45 7.90 -7.01 0.77
CA PRO A 45 7.43 -8.37 1.03
C PRO A 45 7.57 -8.85 2.47
N GLN A 46 8.34 -8.17 3.33
CA GLN A 46 8.37 -8.46 4.76
C GLN A 46 7.18 -7.87 5.53
N PHE A 47 6.40 -6.98 4.89
CA PHE A 47 5.17 -6.37 5.40
C PHE A 47 5.28 -5.82 6.84
N ASN A 48 6.48 -5.36 7.23
CA ASN A 48 6.76 -4.91 8.60
C ASN A 48 5.98 -3.63 8.97
N ALA A 49 5.63 -2.78 8.00
CA ALA A 49 4.82 -1.59 8.28
C ALA A 49 3.37 -1.99 8.57
N THR A 50 2.88 -3.03 7.92
CA THR A 50 1.57 -3.63 8.19
C THR A 50 1.50 -4.19 9.61
N GLN A 51 2.50 -4.99 10.01
CA GLN A 51 2.59 -5.57 11.36
C GLN A 51 2.69 -4.52 12.48
N ALA A 52 3.19 -3.31 12.16
CA ALA A 52 3.29 -2.23 13.14
C ALA A 52 1.94 -1.59 13.50
N PHE A 53 0.91 -1.76 12.66
CA PHE A 53 -0.40 -1.13 12.84
C PHE A 53 -1.57 -2.11 13.00
N ILE A 54 -1.39 -3.37 12.60
CA ILE A 54 -2.47 -4.36 12.54
C ILE A 54 -2.05 -5.61 13.27
N ASP A 55 -2.96 -6.15 14.08
CA ASP A 55 -2.72 -7.36 14.85
C ASP A 55 -2.58 -8.59 13.94
N PRO A 56 -1.76 -9.58 14.35
CA PRO A 56 -1.55 -10.81 13.58
C PRO A 56 -2.82 -11.52 13.13
N GLU A 57 -3.82 -11.60 14.01
CA GLU A 57 -5.07 -12.30 13.68
C GLU A 57 -5.86 -11.61 12.56
N ASP A 58 -5.74 -10.28 12.45
CA ASP A 58 -6.46 -9.48 11.46
C ASP A 58 -5.76 -9.48 10.11
N TYR A 59 -4.43 -9.25 10.07
CA TYR A 59 -3.73 -9.23 8.79
C TYR A 59 -3.59 -10.64 8.18
N LEU A 60 -3.53 -11.71 8.98
CA LEU A 60 -3.46 -13.08 8.47
C LEU A 60 -4.77 -13.55 7.83
N LYS A 61 -5.91 -13.00 8.26
CA LYS A 61 -7.24 -13.32 7.70
C LYS A 61 -7.67 -12.37 6.59
N SER A 62 -6.95 -11.26 6.39
CA SER A 62 -7.36 -10.22 5.46
C SER A 62 -6.89 -10.50 4.04
N GLU A 63 -7.81 -10.36 3.09
CA GLU A 63 -7.49 -10.35 1.66
C GLU A 63 -7.22 -8.94 1.10
N LYS A 64 -7.26 -7.90 1.96
CA LYS A 64 -7.07 -6.49 1.58
C LYS A 64 -5.60 -6.11 1.46
N THR A 65 -4.82 -6.90 0.74
CA THR A 65 -3.38 -6.67 0.58
C THR A 65 -3.04 -6.14 -0.81
N ILE A 66 -1.93 -5.42 -0.92
CA ILE A 66 -1.40 -4.90 -2.18
C ILE A 66 -1.17 -6.02 -3.20
N PHE A 67 -1.01 -7.27 -2.76
CA PHE A 67 -0.87 -8.43 -3.64
C PHE A 67 -2.09 -8.68 -4.54
N LYS A 68 -3.32 -8.28 -4.14
CA LYS A 68 -4.51 -8.35 -5.00
C LYS A 68 -4.33 -7.57 -6.31
N LEU A 69 -3.52 -6.51 -6.32
CA LEU A 69 -3.18 -5.78 -7.54
C LEU A 69 -2.28 -6.60 -8.47
N PHE A 70 -1.49 -7.51 -7.94
CA PHE A 70 -0.47 -8.24 -8.69
C PHE A 70 -0.84 -9.67 -9.01
N LYS A 71 -2.00 -10.17 -8.55
CA LYS A 71 -2.48 -11.52 -8.88
C LYS A 71 -2.44 -11.74 -10.41
N PRO A 72 -1.77 -12.82 -10.88
CA PRO A 72 -1.78 -13.19 -12.29
C PRO A 72 -3.19 -13.56 -12.73
N GLN A 73 -3.50 -13.34 -14.01
CA GLN A 73 -4.77 -13.78 -14.58
C GLN A 73 -4.72 -15.29 -14.71
N THR A 74 -5.48 -16.00 -13.87
CA THR A 74 -5.57 -17.47 -13.89
C THR A 74 -6.66 -17.98 -14.82
N GLU A 75 -7.57 -17.11 -15.26
CA GLU A 75 -8.67 -17.49 -16.16
C GLU A 75 -8.59 -16.70 -17.48
N LEU A 76 -8.55 -17.42 -18.61
CA LEU A 76 -8.45 -16.85 -19.95
C LEU A 76 -9.62 -15.91 -20.34
N HIS A 77 -10.73 -15.92 -19.59
CA HIS A 77 -11.95 -15.21 -19.92
C HIS A 77 -12.31 -14.05 -19.00
N GLN A 78 -11.52 -13.77 -17.95
CA GLN A 78 -11.79 -12.66 -17.03
C GLN A 78 -10.79 -11.52 -17.20
N SER A 79 -11.29 -10.35 -17.63
CA SER A 79 -10.50 -9.13 -17.62
C SER A 79 -10.18 -8.72 -16.19
N PHE A 80 -8.92 -8.39 -15.88
CA PHE A 80 -8.54 -7.83 -14.57
C PHE A 80 -9.36 -6.58 -14.27
N VAL A 81 -10.20 -6.65 -13.24
CA VAL A 81 -10.96 -5.51 -12.73
C VAL A 81 -10.12 -4.80 -11.69
N MET A 82 -9.90 -3.51 -11.89
CA MET A 82 -9.18 -2.68 -10.91
C MET A 82 -10.04 -2.58 -9.63
N PRO A 83 -9.54 -3.01 -8.46
CA PRO A 83 -10.29 -2.88 -7.22
C PRO A 83 -10.52 -1.41 -6.85
N LYS A 84 -11.64 -1.16 -6.16
CA LYS A 84 -11.92 0.13 -5.53
C LYS A 84 -11.06 0.33 -4.29
N ARG A 85 -10.94 1.59 -3.84
CA ARG A 85 -10.19 1.96 -2.63
C ARG A 85 -10.63 1.12 -1.42
N GLU A 86 -11.94 0.99 -1.20
CA GLU A 86 -12.52 0.36 -0.01
C GLU A 86 -12.24 -1.16 0.05
N GLU A 87 -11.94 -1.77 -1.09
CA GLU A 87 -11.60 -3.19 -1.21
C GLU A 87 -10.14 -3.49 -0.86
N LEU A 88 -9.29 -2.47 -0.75
CA LEU A 88 -7.84 -2.64 -0.57
C LEU A 88 -7.23 -1.80 0.54
N VAL A 89 -7.83 -0.64 0.82
CA VAL A 89 -7.34 0.27 1.84
C VAL A 89 -8.04 -0.06 3.16
N THR A 90 -7.22 -0.21 4.20
CA THR A 90 -7.66 -0.46 5.57
C THR A 90 -7.46 0.80 6.39
N LYS A 91 -8.48 1.17 7.17
CA LYS A 91 -8.43 2.34 8.04
C LYS A 91 -7.72 1.98 9.35
N ILE A 92 -6.71 2.76 9.73
CA ILE A 92 -6.00 2.61 11.02
C ILE A 92 -6.58 3.55 12.06
N ASN A 93 -6.74 4.83 11.72
CA ASN A 93 -7.37 5.82 12.59
C ASN A 93 -8.14 6.88 11.76
N LYS A 94 -8.50 8.02 12.36
CA LYS A 94 -9.25 9.10 11.68
C LYS A 94 -8.58 9.56 10.37
N ASN A 95 -7.25 9.71 10.39
CA ASN A 95 -6.48 10.33 9.31
C ASN A 95 -5.41 9.41 8.71
N LEU A 96 -5.22 8.21 9.26
CA LEU A 96 -4.25 7.24 8.75
C LEU A 96 -4.98 6.03 8.19
N ASP A 97 -4.71 5.76 6.92
CA ASP A 97 -5.06 4.54 6.24
C ASP A 97 -3.79 3.80 5.81
N ILE A 98 -3.91 2.49 5.59
CA ILE A 98 -2.84 1.63 5.09
C ILE A 98 -3.31 0.80 3.89
N LEU A 99 -2.45 0.68 2.90
CA LEU A 99 -2.48 -0.38 1.89
C LEU A 99 -1.47 -1.45 2.34
N MET A 100 -1.99 -2.56 2.84
CA MET A 100 -1.20 -3.59 3.52
C MET A 100 -0.25 -4.32 2.56
N GLY A 101 0.91 -4.68 3.08
CA GLY A 101 1.90 -5.53 2.43
C GLY A 101 1.46 -6.99 2.43
N ASP A 102 2.24 -7.83 1.74
CA ASP A 102 1.97 -9.26 1.61
C ASP A 102 3.27 -10.01 1.33
N LEU A 103 3.46 -11.17 1.94
CA LEU A 103 4.63 -12.02 1.69
C LEU A 103 4.72 -12.46 0.22
N ASN A 104 3.59 -12.63 -0.46
CA ASN A 104 3.53 -13.04 -1.86
C ASN A 104 4.11 -11.99 -2.82
N LEU A 105 4.42 -10.78 -2.36
CA LEU A 105 5.20 -9.80 -3.14
C LEU A 105 6.59 -10.30 -3.51
N VAL A 106 7.14 -11.30 -2.82
CA VAL A 106 8.37 -11.98 -3.25
C VAL A 106 8.22 -12.56 -4.67
N LEU A 107 7.04 -13.03 -5.04
CA LEU A 107 6.76 -13.56 -6.38
C LEU A 107 6.74 -12.46 -7.43
N VAL A 108 6.21 -11.29 -7.06
CA VAL A 108 6.15 -10.09 -7.91
C VAL A 108 7.56 -9.57 -8.20
N ASN A 109 8.41 -9.47 -7.16
CA ASN A 109 9.78 -8.98 -7.29
C ASN A 109 10.68 -9.87 -8.16
N LYS A 110 10.37 -11.16 -8.27
CA LYS A 110 11.08 -12.09 -9.16
C LYS A 110 10.59 -12.03 -10.61
N SER A 111 9.40 -11.49 -10.85
CA SER A 111 8.82 -11.40 -12.19
C SER A 111 9.34 -10.18 -12.95
N SER A 112 9.67 -10.35 -14.23
CA SER A 112 10.09 -9.25 -15.11
C SER A 112 8.91 -8.48 -15.71
N ASP A 113 7.68 -8.71 -15.24
CA ASP A 113 6.46 -8.14 -15.80
C ASP A 113 6.29 -6.66 -15.39
N SER A 114 6.74 -5.77 -16.27
CA SER A 114 6.55 -4.31 -16.14
C SER A 114 5.07 -3.88 -16.01
N GLY A 115 4.13 -4.76 -16.38
CA GLY A 115 2.70 -4.57 -16.21
C GLY A 115 2.29 -4.46 -14.74
N LEU A 116 2.95 -5.21 -13.84
CA LEU A 116 2.64 -5.21 -12.41
C LEU A 116 2.91 -3.84 -11.79
N ILE A 117 4.07 -3.23 -12.07
CA ILE A 117 4.42 -1.87 -11.62
C ILE A 117 3.37 -0.84 -12.07
N LYS A 118 2.82 -1.00 -13.28
CA LYS A 118 1.75 -0.11 -13.79
C LYS A 118 0.44 -0.29 -13.04
N ARG A 119 0.16 -1.44 -12.41
CA ARG A 119 -1.12 -1.69 -11.73
C ARG A 119 -1.27 -0.86 -10.46
N LEU A 120 -0.24 -0.72 -9.63
CA LEU A 120 -0.28 0.18 -8.47
C LEU A 120 -0.49 1.64 -8.89
N LYS A 121 0.24 2.09 -9.92
CA LYS A 121 0.04 3.44 -10.47
C LYS A 121 -1.39 3.65 -10.97
N ARG A 122 -1.94 2.67 -11.71
CA ARG A 122 -3.33 2.71 -12.20
C ARG A 122 -4.34 2.67 -11.06
N PHE A 123 -4.10 1.90 -10.01
CA PHE A 123 -4.95 1.88 -8.81
C PHE A 123 -5.03 3.26 -8.15
N ILE A 124 -3.88 3.90 -7.95
CA ILE A 124 -3.79 5.26 -7.39
C ILE A 124 -4.57 6.27 -8.25
N THR A 125 -4.40 6.22 -9.58
CA THR A 125 -5.07 7.15 -10.50
C THR A 125 -6.58 6.87 -10.61
N LYS A 126 -6.99 5.62 -10.82
CA LYS A 126 -8.41 5.23 -11.01
C LYS A 126 -9.25 5.50 -9.75
N ASN A 127 -8.65 5.37 -8.57
CA ASN A 127 -9.32 5.66 -7.30
C ASN A 127 -9.13 7.10 -6.82
N ASN A 128 -8.52 7.98 -7.63
CA ASN A 128 -8.26 9.39 -7.28
C ASN A 128 -7.60 9.57 -5.91
N LEU A 129 -6.72 8.64 -5.51
CA LEU A 129 -6.19 8.60 -4.14
C LEU A 129 -5.44 9.89 -3.79
N ARG A 130 -4.71 10.47 -4.77
CA ARG A 130 -4.02 11.74 -4.54
C ARG A 130 -4.96 12.89 -4.18
N ASN A 131 -6.20 12.90 -4.68
CA ASN A 131 -7.15 13.94 -4.32
C ASN A 131 -7.79 13.66 -2.95
N TYR A 132 -7.96 12.37 -2.63
CA TYR A 132 -8.52 11.94 -1.35
C TYR A 132 -7.58 12.24 -0.17
N TYR A 133 -6.28 12.02 -0.35
CA TYR A 133 -5.21 12.26 0.63
C TYR A 133 -4.45 13.56 0.34
N ASN A 134 -5.18 14.62 -0.02
CA ASN A 134 -4.61 15.94 -0.25
C ASN A 134 -4.70 16.86 0.97
#